data_AF-A0A2G2BH37-F1
#
_entry.id   AF-A0A2G2BH37-F1
#
_cell.length_a   1.000
_cell.length_b   1.000
_cell.length_c   1.000
_cell.angle_alpha   90.00
_cell.angle_beta   90.00
_cell.angle_gamma   90.00
#
_symmetry.space_group_name_H-M   'P 1'
#
loop_
_entity.id
_entity.type
_entity.pdbx_description
1 polymer ?
#
loop_
_entity_poly.entity_id
_entity_poly.type
_entity_poly.pdbx_seq_one_letter_code
_entity_poly.pdbx_strand_id
1 'polypeptide(L)'
;MRLTLHIFLASMACLPLSAVASPIEVPSGQPVTFFEVIWEEEGEMNIYRFRYIAPEIARDGGSIGFDTAERDIKHLCETSALPALIEQNRPVERIVISISDREVAFGKSDPDATQFFEVYSPDGAACIWEGF
;
A
#
# COMPACT_ATOMS: atom_id res chain seq x y z
N MET A 1 -19.91 17.86 60.35
CA MET A 1 -19.60 18.85 59.31
C MET A 1 -18.51 18.26 58.41
N ARG A 2 -18.87 17.60 57.31
CA ARG A 2 -17.92 17.06 56.32
C ARG A 2 -18.34 17.59 54.95
N LEU A 3 -17.42 18.33 54.35
CA LEU A 3 -17.56 19.17 53.16
C LEU A 3 -17.47 18.29 51.91
N THR A 4 -18.51 18.28 51.06
CA THR A 4 -18.54 17.50 49.83
C THR A 4 -17.87 18.29 48.71
N LEU A 5 -16.67 17.90 48.30
CA LEU A 5 -15.91 18.51 47.19
C LEU A 5 -16.50 18.03 45.85
N HIS A 6 -17.09 18.95 45.07
CA HIS A 6 -17.60 18.65 43.73
C HIS A 6 -16.49 18.85 42.70
N ILE A 7 -15.94 17.75 42.19
CA ILE A 7 -14.97 17.75 41.09
C ILE A 7 -15.76 17.99 39.79
N PHE A 8 -15.61 19.17 39.19
CA PHE A 8 -16.09 19.45 37.84
C PHE A 8 -15.19 18.72 36.83
N LEU A 9 -15.76 17.72 36.15
CA LEU A 9 -15.10 16.98 35.07
C LEU A 9 -15.09 17.85 33.81
N ALA A 10 -13.94 18.40 33.42
CA ALA A 10 -13.78 19.10 32.14
C ALA A 10 -13.69 18.06 31.01
N SER A 11 -14.71 18.02 30.14
CA SER A 11 -14.78 17.12 28.99
C SER A 11 -13.86 17.64 27.88
N MET A 12 -12.71 16.98 27.68
CA MET A 12 -11.77 17.29 26.60
C MET A 12 -12.28 16.64 25.30
N ALA A 13 -12.87 17.44 24.41
CA ALA A 13 -13.33 16.99 23.10
C ALA A 13 -12.12 16.68 22.21
N CYS A 14 -11.92 15.39 21.91
CA CYS A 14 -10.90 14.91 20.98
C CYS A 14 -11.46 15.01 19.56
N LEU A 15 -10.95 15.93 18.75
CA LEU A 15 -11.27 16.01 17.32
C LEU A 15 -10.45 14.95 16.56
N PRO A 16 -11.07 14.15 15.66
CA PRO A 16 -10.33 13.18 14.87
C PRO A 16 -9.43 13.90 13.84
N LEU A 17 -8.12 13.66 13.94
CA LEU A 17 -7.15 14.07 12.93
C LEU A 17 -7.18 13.05 11.79
N SER A 18 -7.78 13.40 10.65
CA SER A 18 -7.66 12.59 9.43
C SER A 18 -6.23 12.71 8.91
N ALA A 19 -5.44 11.65 9.03
CA ALA A 19 -4.13 11.59 8.39
C ALA A 19 -4.33 11.50 6.87
N VAL A 20 -4.02 12.57 6.14
CA VAL A 20 -3.88 12.51 4.68
C VAL A 20 -2.59 11.76 4.38
N ALA A 21 -2.70 10.57 3.78
CA ALA A 21 -1.54 9.84 3.30
C ALA A 21 -0.87 10.65 2.19
N SER A 22 0.40 11.00 2.37
CA SER A 22 1.18 11.69 1.35
C SER A 22 1.38 10.78 0.14
N PRO A 23 1.25 11.30 -1.10
CA PRO A 23 1.58 10.55 -2.29
C PRO A 23 3.05 10.11 -2.27
N ILE A 24 3.30 8.89 -2.72
CA ILE A 24 4.61 8.31 -3.00
C ILE A 24 4.99 8.75 -4.42
N GLU A 25 6.19 9.31 -4.57
CA GLU A 25 6.72 9.66 -5.88
C GLU A 25 6.99 8.39 -6.68
N VAL A 26 6.50 8.35 -7.92
CA VAL A 26 6.73 7.25 -8.86
C VAL A 26 7.19 7.80 -10.21
N PRO A 27 7.91 7.01 -11.03
CA PRO A 27 8.45 7.45 -12.31
C PRO A 27 7.45 8.08 -13.28
N SER A 28 6.20 7.62 -13.31
CA SER A 28 5.15 8.20 -14.17
C SER A 28 4.70 9.60 -13.74
N GLY A 29 4.95 9.98 -12.48
CA GLY A 29 4.46 11.23 -11.89
C GLY A 29 3.00 11.17 -11.41
N GLN A 30 2.29 10.04 -11.58
CA GLN A 30 0.93 9.90 -11.08
C GLN A 30 0.89 9.89 -9.54
N PRO A 31 -0.18 10.37 -8.90
CA PRO A 31 -0.29 10.33 -7.44
C PRO A 31 -0.54 8.89 -6.98
N VAL A 32 0.45 8.25 -6.36
CA VAL A 32 0.29 6.91 -5.78
C VAL A 32 0.21 6.99 -4.27
N THR A 33 -0.75 6.32 -3.62
CA THR A 33 -0.82 6.23 -2.16
C THR A 33 -0.76 4.79 -1.68
N PHE A 34 -0.12 4.54 -0.54
CA PHE A 34 -0.16 3.24 0.11
C PHE A 34 -1.58 2.96 0.62
N PHE A 35 -2.09 1.76 0.36
CA PHE A 35 -3.40 1.32 0.83
C PHE A 35 -3.25 0.34 1.99
N GLU A 36 -2.64 -0.82 1.76
CA GLU A 36 -2.42 -1.82 2.80
C GLU A 36 -1.29 -2.80 2.42
N VAL A 37 -0.84 -3.57 3.41
CA VAL A 37 0.03 -4.72 3.22
C VAL A 37 -0.67 -5.97 3.74
N ILE A 38 -0.64 -7.04 2.95
CA ILE A 38 -1.23 -8.32 3.28
C ILE A 38 -0.13 -9.36 3.29
N TRP A 39 -0.07 -10.15 4.35
CA TRP A 39 0.76 -11.33 4.41
C TRP A 39 -0.04 -12.51 3.86
N GLU A 40 0.42 -13.05 2.74
CA GLU A 40 -0.14 -14.23 2.10
C GLU A 40 0.63 -15.47 2.58
N GLU A 41 -0.04 -16.34 3.32
CA GLU A 41 0.52 -17.63 3.71
C GLU A 41 0.42 -18.61 2.54
N GLU A 42 1.54 -18.89 1.86
CA GLU A 42 1.64 -19.93 0.84
C GLU A 42 2.69 -20.98 1.25
N GLY A 43 2.23 -22.03 1.93
CA GLY A 43 3.12 -23.06 2.47
C GLY A 43 4.09 -22.48 3.50
N GLU A 44 5.39 -22.65 3.26
CA GLU A 44 6.46 -22.10 4.12
C GLU A 44 7.02 -20.76 3.58
N MET A 45 6.52 -20.25 2.46
CA MET A 45 6.99 -18.98 1.88
C MET A 45 6.27 -17.79 2.53
N ASN A 46 7.03 -16.77 2.91
CA ASN A 46 6.50 -15.47 3.33
C ASN A 46 6.33 -14.58 2.10
N ILE A 47 5.08 -14.44 1.67
CA ILE A 47 4.70 -13.58 0.56
C ILE A 47 4.01 -12.34 1.11
N TYR A 48 4.52 -11.16 0.77
CA TYR A 48 3.90 -9.89 1.17
C TYR A 48 3.33 -9.18 -0.05
N ARG A 49 2.01 -8.96 -0.05
CA ARG A 49 1.36 -8.09 -1.04
C ARG A 49 1.25 -6.67 -0.51
N PHE A 50 1.97 -5.75 -1.13
CA PHE A 50 1.78 -4.32 -0.92
C PHE A 50 0.81 -3.79 -1.95
N ARG A 51 -0.24 -3.11 -1.47
CA ARG A 51 -1.33 -2.59 -2.29
C ARG A 51 -1.29 -1.07 -2.26
N TYR A 52 -1.43 -0.46 -3.42
CA TYR A 52 -1.40 0.99 -3.61
C TYR A 52 -2.58 1.46 -4.47
N ILE A 53 -3.00 2.71 -4.26
CA ILE A 53 -3.97 3.39 -5.12
C ILE A 53 -3.21 4.25 -6.14
N ALA A 54 -3.49 4.06 -7.43
CA ALA A 54 -2.85 4.70 -8.57
C ALA A 54 -3.95 5.13 -9.56
N PRO A 55 -4.62 6.26 -9.33
CA PRO A 55 -5.88 6.60 -9.99
C PRO A 55 -5.75 6.84 -11.51
N GLU A 56 -4.54 7.14 -12.00
CA GLU A 56 -4.34 7.42 -13.42
C GLU A 56 -4.27 6.16 -14.30
N ILE A 57 -4.32 4.95 -13.70
CA ILE A 57 -4.49 3.70 -14.46
C ILE A 57 -5.96 3.39 -14.79
N ALA A 58 -6.91 4.23 -14.34
CA ALA A 58 -8.33 4.03 -14.58
C ALA A 58 -8.63 3.87 -16.08
N ARG A 59 -9.41 2.85 -16.44
CA ARG A 59 -9.87 2.63 -17.83
C ARG A 59 -10.54 3.87 -18.43
N ASP A 60 -11.37 4.53 -17.63
CA ASP A 60 -12.11 5.71 -18.02
C ASP A 60 -11.46 6.95 -17.41
N GLY A 61 -10.80 7.77 -18.24
CA GLY A 61 -10.19 9.04 -17.82
C GLY A 61 -8.77 8.94 -17.27
N GLY A 62 -8.22 7.74 -17.11
CA GLY A 62 -6.80 7.53 -16.80
C GLY A 62 -5.90 7.81 -18.01
N SER A 63 -4.63 8.10 -17.72
CA SER A 63 -3.60 8.41 -18.72
C SER A 63 -2.50 7.35 -18.80
N ILE A 64 -2.41 6.45 -17.81
CA ILE A 64 -1.32 5.52 -17.62
C ILE A 64 -1.74 4.10 -18.03
N GLY A 65 -1.13 3.61 -19.10
CA GLY A 65 -1.21 2.20 -19.49
C GLY A 65 -0.19 1.32 -18.76
N PHE A 66 -0.35 0.00 -18.92
CA PHE A 66 0.47 -1.02 -18.25
C PHE A 66 1.99 -0.82 -18.45
N ASP A 67 2.47 -0.56 -19.68
CA ASP A 67 3.90 -0.35 -19.95
C ASP A 67 4.55 0.76 -19.10
N THR A 68 3.78 1.79 -18.77
CA THR A 68 4.26 2.85 -17.87
C THR A 68 4.08 2.44 -16.41
N ALA A 69 2.96 1.80 -16.09
CA ALA A 69 2.63 1.34 -14.75
C ALA A 69 3.61 0.28 -14.22
N GLU A 70 4.15 -0.59 -15.07
CA GLU A 70 5.15 -1.60 -14.70
C GLU A 70 6.41 -0.95 -14.07
N ARG A 71 6.84 0.20 -14.61
CA ARG A 71 7.98 0.96 -14.05
C ARG A 71 7.66 1.53 -12.68
N ASP A 72 6.43 1.99 -12.47
CA ASP A 72 5.97 2.44 -11.14
C ASP A 72 5.91 1.27 -10.16
N ILE A 73 5.38 0.13 -10.60
CA ILE A 73 5.29 -1.10 -9.80
C ILE A 73 6.67 -1.55 -9.33
N LYS A 74 7.66 -1.61 -10.24
CA LYS A 74 9.05 -1.94 -9.87
C LYS A 74 9.64 -0.92 -8.89
N HIS A 75 9.41 0.38 -9.15
CA HIS A 75 9.88 1.43 -8.26
C HIS A 75 9.31 1.29 -6.85
N LEU A 76 7.99 1.08 -6.72
CA LEU A 76 7.31 0.87 -5.44
C LEU A 76 7.86 -0.34 -4.69
N CYS A 77 8.24 -1.41 -5.41
CA CYS A 77 8.91 -2.54 -4.79
C CYS A 77 10.22 -2.12 -4.11
N GLU A 78 11.09 -1.42 -4.84
CA GLU A 78 12.46 -1.11 -4.41
C GLU A 78 12.54 0.05 -3.42
N THR A 79 11.62 1.01 -3.49
CA THR A 79 11.68 2.24 -2.69
C THR A 79 10.65 2.30 -1.57
N SER A 80 9.63 1.44 -1.59
CA SER A 80 8.58 1.41 -0.56
C SER A 80 8.48 0.04 0.12
N ALA A 81 8.16 -1.02 -0.62
CA ALA A 81 7.83 -2.31 -0.02
C ALA A 81 9.04 -3.02 0.61
N LEU A 82 10.11 -3.21 -0.17
CA LEU A 82 11.31 -3.91 0.28
C LEU A 82 12.00 -3.19 1.46
N PRO A 83 12.22 -1.86 1.42
CA PRO A 83 12.75 -1.13 2.57
C PRO A 83 11.92 -1.31 3.85
N ALA A 84 10.58 -1.30 3.75
CA ALA A 84 9.69 -1.47 4.90
C ALA A 84 9.82 -2.86 5.54
N LEU A 85 10.03 -3.91 4.72
CA LEU A 85 10.26 -5.27 5.21
C LEU A 85 11.65 -5.42 5.85
N ILE A 86 12.68 -4.82 5.25
CA ILE A 86 14.05 -4.82 5.78
C ILE A 86 14.10 -4.11 7.14
N GLU A 87 13.49 -2.92 7.24
CA GLU A 87 13.46 -2.14 8.49
C GLU A 87 12.81 -2.92 9.64
N GLN A 88 11.77 -3.70 9.33
CA GLN A 88 11.06 -4.55 10.28
C GLN A 88 11.70 -5.92 10.50
N ASN A 89 12.82 -6.23 9.83
CA ASN A 89 13.48 -7.52 9.85
C ASN A 89 12.53 -8.69 9.53
N ARG A 90 11.64 -8.50 8.54
CA ARG A 90 10.68 -9.51 8.10
C ARG A 90 11.36 -10.49 7.13
N PRO A 91 11.27 -11.81 7.34
CA PRO A 91 11.67 -12.76 6.31
C PRO A 91 10.73 -12.60 5.11
N VAL A 92 11.27 -12.53 3.91
CA VAL A 92 10.48 -12.37 2.69
C VAL A 92 11.10 -13.15 1.55
N GLU A 93 10.28 -14.02 0.95
CA GLU A 93 10.65 -14.79 -0.24
C GLU A 93 10.07 -14.16 -1.50
N ARG A 94 8.87 -13.57 -1.42
CA ARG A 94 8.28 -12.81 -2.54
C ARG A 94 7.55 -11.56 -2.09
N ILE A 95 7.61 -10.55 -2.94
CA ILE A 95 6.85 -9.31 -2.79
C ILE A 95 5.91 -9.21 -3.99
N VAL A 96 4.61 -9.08 -3.72
CA VAL A 96 3.63 -8.76 -4.74
C VAL A 96 3.31 -7.27 -4.63
N ILE A 97 3.55 -6.51 -5.69
CA ILE A 97 3.11 -5.12 -5.75
C ILE A 97 1.85 -5.08 -6.56
N SER A 98 0.78 -4.55 -5.97
CA SER A 98 -0.51 -4.38 -6.62
C SER A 98 -0.90 -2.92 -6.61
N ILE A 99 -1.22 -2.38 -7.77
CA ILE A 99 -1.77 -1.04 -7.93
C ILE A 99 -3.21 -1.14 -8.45
N SER A 100 -4.08 -0.29 -7.94
CA SER A 100 -5.49 -0.21 -8.31
C SER A 100 -5.89 1.24 -8.51
N ASP A 101 -6.74 1.55 -9.49
CA ASP A 101 -7.24 2.92 -9.68
C ASP A 101 -8.13 3.41 -8.52
N ARG A 102 -8.70 2.47 -7.76
CA ARG A 102 -9.56 2.72 -6.60
C ARG A 102 -9.40 1.63 -5.54
N GLU A 103 -9.87 1.89 -4.32
CA GLU A 103 -9.88 0.90 -3.26
C GLU A 103 -10.79 -0.28 -3.61
N VAL A 104 -10.24 -1.50 -3.48
CA VAL A 104 -11.00 -2.75 -3.61
C VAL A 104 -10.67 -3.61 -2.39
N ALA A 105 -11.68 -4.07 -1.65
CA ALA A 105 -11.43 -4.96 -0.51
C ALA A 105 -10.74 -6.26 -0.97
N PHE A 106 -9.77 -6.75 -0.20
CA PHE A 106 -9.05 -7.97 -0.56
C PHE A 106 -10.00 -9.16 -0.72
N GLY A 107 -9.77 -9.99 -1.74
CA GLY A 107 -10.62 -11.13 -2.08
C GLY A 107 -12.01 -10.75 -2.63
N LYS A 108 -12.26 -9.47 -2.92
CA LYS A 108 -13.47 -9.02 -3.63
C LYS A 108 -13.13 -8.63 -5.07
N SER A 109 -14.12 -8.81 -5.94
CA SER A 109 -14.05 -8.34 -7.31
C SER A 109 -14.83 -7.04 -7.44
N ASP A 110 -14.24 -6.08 -8.14
CA ASP A 110 -14.89 -4.87 -8.62
C ASP A 110 -14.67 -4.83 -10.14
N PRO A 111 -15.73 -4.95 -10.97
CA PRO A 111 -15.60 -4.99 -12.43
C PRO A 111 -15.17 -3.65 -13.05
N ASP A 112 -15.33 -2.55 -12.31
CA ASP A 112 -15.00 -1.22 -12.76
C ASP A 112 -13.57 -0.81 -12.35
N ALA A 113 -12.96 -1.54 -11.41
CA ALA A 113 -11.59 -1.31 -10.98
C ALA A 113 -10.57 -1.82 -12.01
N THR A 114 -9.60 -0.98 -12.34
CA THR A 114 -8.42 -1.39 -13.11
C THR A 114 -7.30 -1.72 -12.13
N GLN A 115 -6.75 -2.93 -12.23
CA GLN A 115 -5.72 -3.43 -11.34
C GLN A 115 -4.58 -4.05 -12.14
N PHE A 116 -3.35 -3.70 -11.77
CA PHE A 116 -2.13 -4.34 -12.26
C PHE A 116 -1.35 -4.87 -11.05
N PHE A 117 -0.64 -5.96 -11.25
CA PHE A 117 0.25 -6.49 -10.23
C PHE A 117 1.46 -7.17 -10.86
N GLU A 118 2.56 -7.15 -10.13
CA GLU A 118 3.77 -7.90 -10.45
C GLU A 118 4.31 -8.61 -9.22
N VAL A 119 5.08 -9.65 -9.45
CA VAL A 119 5.74 -10.44 -8.40
C VAL A 119 7.25 -10.31 -8.52
N TYR A 120 7.89 -10.08 -7.37
CA TYR A 120 9.32 -9.90 -7.26
C TYR A 120 9.92 -10.82 -6.21
N SER A 121 11.11 -11.33 -6.49
CA SER A 121 12.02 -11.92 -5.50
C SER A 121 13.02 -10.86 -5.04
N PRO A 122 13.19 -10.64 -3.72
CA PRO A 122 14.22 -9.73 -3.22
C PRO A 122 15.64 -10.26 -3.46
N ASP A 123 16.53 -9.39 -3.98
CA ASP A 123 17.99 -9.63 -4.00
C ASP A 123 18.71 -8.39 -3.49
N GLY A 124 19.10 -8.41 -2.21
CA GLY A 124 19.66 -7.26 -1.52
C GLY A 124 18.66 -6.09 -1.46
N ALA A 125 18.94 -5.02 -2.20
CA ALA A 125 18.06 -3.85 -2.32
C ALA A 125 17.29 -3.81 -3.66
N ALA A 126 17.43 -4.84 -4.50
CA ALA A 126 16.76 -4.94 -5.78
C ALA A 126 15.53 -5.85 -5.70
N CYS A 127 14.54 -5.55 -6.54
CA CYS A 127 13.40 -6.42 -6.78
C CYS A 127 13.54 -7.10 -8.14
N ILE A 128 13.80 -8.41 -8.13
CA ILE A 128 13.97 -9.21 -9.35
C ILE A 128 12.61 -9.71 -9.81
N TRP A 129 12.22 -9.33 -11.03
CA TRP A 129 10.93 -9.70 -11.58
C TRP A 129 10.86 -11.22 -11.84
N GLU A 130 9.81 -11.86 -11.31
CA GLU A 130 9.61 -13.32 -11.44
C GLU A 130 8.76 -13.70 -12.66
N GLY A 131 8.22 -12.72 -13.38
CA GLY A 131 7.35 -12.96 -14.52
C GLY A 131 5.97 -13.50 -14.16
N PHE A 132 5.04 -13.33 -15.10
CA PHE A 132 3.77 -14.05 -15.16
C PHE A 132 3.48 -14.48 -16.60
#